data_AF-A0A924QEU1-F1
#
_entry.id   AF-A0A924QEU1-F1
#
_cell.length_a   1.000
_cell.length_b   1.000
_cell.length_c   1.000
_cell.angle_alpha   90.00
_cell.angle_beta   90.00
_cell.angle_gamma   90.00
#
_symmetry.space_group_name_H-M   'P 1'
#
loop_
_entity.id
_entity.type
_entity.pdbx_description
1 polymer ?
#
loop_
_entity_poly.entity_id
_entity_poly.type
_entity_poly.pdbx_seq_one_letter_code
_entity_poly.pdbx_strand_id
1 'polypeptide(L)'
;MPYLKKCKWHIRLLWYSYYILSYKLLHMTTANLKNKQLPLVRVHARNCDLSGAFAFRRSSLRRLNRLIISALALLLGCLAPLPALAAFEVPAGTTVSTGGGLFDLACADLRVAGTVNLDNGQFINVRAVNILAGGVINGSGGGVISVAGNWSNSGSFIAANSTVNFIDNTACAPAATISGNTSFANVSFASTLGKTYTFVAGSTQTMLGGLTVSGTAAMPIVLASSMPGQYANFNSIGAQRISNASVDWMAATGNWLAAGLMNRNLNGNVLRWFGQSEAQSEAQIVPALSLTTLVLLISLMIGSGLWLRRKQHLP
;
A
#
# COMPACT_ATOMS: atom_id res chain seq x y z
N MET A 1 24.01 61.69 -30.14
CA MET A 1 24.09 60.25 -29.82
C MET A 1 22.87 59.81 -29.01
N PRO A 2 21.82 59.27 -29.66
CA PRO A 2 20.82 58.47 -28.96
C PRO A 2 20.57 57.14 -29.68
N TYR A 3 20.22 56.05 -28.97
CA TYR A 3 19.37 54.91 -29.40
C TYR A 3 19.68 53.67 -28.55
N LEU A 4 19.36 53.72 -27.25
CA LEU A 4 19.35 52.52 -26.40
C LEU A 4 18.39 52.76 -25.23
N LYS A 5 17.07 52.69 -25.50
CA LYS A 5 16.01 52.70 -24.46
C LYS A 5 14.61 52.30 -24.98
N LYS A 6 14.48 51.30 -25.85
CA LYS A 6 13.15 50.74 -26.21
C LYS A 6 13.22 49.23 -26.52
N CYS A 7 13.45 48.41 -25.50
CA CYS A 7 13.23 46.96 -25.58
C CYS A 7 12.95 46.35 -24.20
N LYS A 8 12.02 46.93 -23.44
CA LYS A 8 11.60 46.41 -22.11
C LYS A 8 10.08 46.17 -21.98
N TRP A 9 9.33 46.32 -23.08
CA TRP A 9 7.86 46.28 -23.04
C TRP A 9 7.20 45.08 -23.75
N HIS A 10 7.94 44.27 -24.51
CA HIS A 10 7.34 43.13 -25.24
C HIS A 10 7.37 41.77 -24.52
N ILE A 11 8.13 41.62 -23.43
CA ILE A 11 8.21 40.35 -22.68
C ILE A 11 7.13 40.22 -21.59
N ARG A 12 6.48 41.32 -21.18
CA ARG A 12 5.40 41.29 -20.17
C ARG A 12 4.03 40.90 -20.72
N LEU A 13 3.81 40.95 -22.04
CA LEU A 13 2.52 40.62 -22.65
C LEU A 13 2.30 39.12 -22.88
N LEU A 14 3.38 38.33 -23.01
CA LEU A 14 3.28 36.87 -23.18
C LEU A 14 3.00 36.13 -21.86
N TRP A 15 3.38 36.71 -20.72
CA TRP A 15 3.05 36.16 -19.40
C TRP A 15 1.59 36.39 -19.00
N TYR A 16 0.99 37.52 -19.38
CA TYR A 16 -0.40 37.85 -19.03
C TYR A 16 -1.43 37.04 -19.84
N SER A 17 -1.12 36.70 -21.10
CA SER A 17 -2.04 35.93 -21.94
C SER A 17 -2.09 34.44 -21.55
N TYR A 18 -1.02 33.90 -20.96
CA TYR A 18 -1.00 32.52 -20.45
C TYR A 18 -1.78 32.40 -19.12
N TYR A 19 -1.63 33.40 -18.23
CA TYR A 19 -2.31 33.40 -16.93
C TYR A 19 -3.84 33.54 -17.03
N ILE A 20 -4.34 34.30 -18.02
CA ILE A 20 -5.79 34.48 -18.24
C ILE A 20 -6.42 33.24 -18.89
N LEU A 21 -5.69 32.47 -19.70
CA LEU A 21 -6.21 31.22 -20.26
C LEU A 21 -6.27 30.09 -19.22
N SER A 22 -5.28 30.01 -18.32
CA SER A 22 -5.23 28.96 -17.28
C SER A 22 -6.29 29.14 -16.18
N TYR A 23 -6.63 30.38 -15.81
CA TYR A 23 -7.70 30.62 -14.82
C TYR A 23 -9.10 30.31 -15.35
N LYS A 24 -9.33 30.45 -16.67
CA LYS A 24 -10.64 30.19 -17.28
C LYS A 24 -10.92 28.71 -17.55
N LEU A 25 -9.90 27.87 -17.66
CA LEU A 25 -10.08 26.42 -17.83
C LEU A 25 -10.27 25.68 -16.50
N LEU A 26 -9.83 26.24 -15.36
CA LEU A 26 -9.90 25.56 -14.06
C LEU A 26 -11.21 25.82 -13.27
N HIS A 27 -12.14 26.62 -13.78
CA HIS A 27 -13.38 26.98 -13.08
C HIS A 27 -14.68 26.73 -13.88
N MET A 28 -14.63 25.92 -14.95
CA MET A 28 -15.82 25.49 -15.69
C MET A 28 -16.07 23.99 -15.54
N THR A 29 -16.35 23.56 -14.31
CA THR A 29 -17.12 22.34 -14.06
C THR A 29 -18.39 22.73 -13.31
N THR A 30 -19.53 22.37 -13.94
CA THR A 30 -20.91 22.40 -13.45
C THR A 30 -21.55 23.77 -13.18
N ALA A 31 -22.03 24.44 -14.24
CA ALA A 31 -23.27 25.23 -14.17
C ALA A 31 -23.82 25.56 -15.57
N ASN A 32 -24.96 24.96 -15.90
CA ASN A 32 -26.08 25.49 -16.69
C ASN A 32 -25.78 26.51 -17.82
N LEU A 33 -25.72 26.03 -19.07
CA LEU A 33 -25.78 26.87 -20.27
C LEU A 33 -27.25 27.17 -20.62
N LYS A 34 -27.80 28.25 -20.06
CA LYS A 34 -28.89 29.00 -20.70
C LYS A 34 -28.48 30.46 -20.82
N ASN A 35 -28.38 30.89 -22.08
CA ASN A 35 -28.62 32.25 -22.55
C ASN A 35 -27.81 33.37 -21.87
N LYS A 36 -26.69 33.77 -22.50
CA LYS A 36 -26.26 35.19 -22.51
C LYS A 36 -25.30 35.45 -23.68
N GLN A 37 -25.76 36.27 -24.61
CA GLN A 37 -24.96 36.86 -25.69
C GLN A 37 -23.84 37.72 -25.10
N LEU A 38 -22.62 37.57 -25.62
CA LEU A 38 -21.48 38.45 -25.34
C LEU A 38 -21.31 39.47 -26.49
N PRO A 39 -21.02 40.75 -26.21
CA PRO A 39 -20.92 41.77 -27.24
C PRO A 39 -19.57 41.70 -27.99
N LEU A 40 -19.65 41.85 -29.31
CA LEU A 40 -18.54 41.96 -30.26
C LEU A 40 -17.81 43.30 -30.06
N VAL A 41 -16.57 43.25 -29.57
CA VAL A 41 -15.65 44.39 -29.60
C VAL A 41 -14.94 44.42 -30.96
N ARG A 42 -15.34 45.37 -31.81
CA ARG A 42 -14.74 45.64 -33.12
C ARG A 42 -13.42 46.41 -32.94
N VAL A 43 -12.28 45.74 -33.11
CA VAL A 43 -10.96 46.39 -33.16
C VAL A 43 -10.68 46.83 -34.59
N HIS A 44 -10.58 48.14 -34.80
CA HIS A 44 -10.13 48.76 -36.05
C HIS A 44 -8.61 48.60 -36.19
N ALA A 45 -8.17 47.65 -37.03
CA ALA A 45 -6.78 47.60 -37.47
C ALA A 45 -6.58 48.61 -38.61
N ARG A 46 -5.82 49.67 -38.36
CA ARG A 46 -5.38 50.60 -39.42
C ARG A 46 -4.26 49.94 -40.22
N ASN A 47 -4.41 49.99 -41.54
CA ASN A 47 -3.40 49.63 -42.52
C ASN A 47 -2.08 50.37 -42.24
N CYS A 48 -1.00 49.62 -42.07
CA CYS A 48 0.36 50.10 -42.29
C CYS A 48 0.92 49.29 -43.46
N ASP A 49 0.98 49.98 -44.59
CA ASP A 49 1.65 49.57 -45.82
C ASP A 49 3.17 49.53 -45.57
N LEU A 50 3.76 48.35 -45.71
CA LEU A 50 5.21 48.14 -45.72
C LEU A 50 5.57 47.39 -47.00
N SER A 51 5.25 48.01 -48.13
CA SER A 51 5.76 47.64 -49.44
C SER A 51 7.16 48.22 -49.61
N GLY A 52 8.20 47.47 -49.23
CA GLY A 52 9.57 47.93 -49.44
C GLY A 52 10.65 46.96 -48.99
N ALA A 53 11.24 46.28 -49.98
CA ALA A 53 12.52 45.59 -49.93
C ALA A 53 12.62 44.38 -48.99
N PHE A 54 12.52 43.17 -49.55
CA PHE A 54 13.46 42.06 -49.26
C PHE A 54 13.24 40.95 -50.31
N ALA A 55 13.61 41.25 -51.55
CA ALA A 55 13.77 40.25 -52.61
C ALA A 55 15.17 39.66 -52.52
N PHE A 56 15.41 38.78 -51.53
CA PHE A 56 16.63 37.97 -51.50
C PHE A 56 16.31 36.53 -51.07
N ARG A 57 16.55 35.60 -52.01
CA ARG A 57 16.61 34.13 -51.86
C ARG A 57 15.38 33.39 -51.29
N ARG A 58 14.35 33.22 -52.13
CA ARG A 58 13.23 32.27 -51.90
C ARG A 58 13.59 30.78 -51.99
N SER A 59 14.80 30.41 -52.44
CA SER A 59 15.17 29.00 -52.69
C SER A 59 15.77 28.27 -51.47
N SER A 60 16.36 28.97 -50.48
CA SER A 60 16.94 28.33 -49.28
C SER A 60 15.90 28.06 -48.19
N LEU A 61 14.85 28.88 -48.09
CA LEU A 61 13.80 28.74 -47.07
C LEU A 61 12.94 27.47 -47.25
N ARG A 62 12.76 26.98 -48.48
CA ARG A 62 12.03 25.73 -48.74
C ARG A 62 12.80 24.48 -48.28
N ARG A 63 14.14 24.53 -48.30
CA ARG A 63 14.99 23.44 -47.79
C ARG A 63 15.04 23.41 -46.27
N LEU A 64 15.08 24.59 -45.61
CA LEU A 64 15.00 24.67 -44.15
C LEU A 64 13.65 24.17 -43.61
N ASN A 65 12.53 24.52 -44.26
CA ASN A 65 11.21 24.10 -43.78
C ASN A 65 11.01 22.58 -43.88
N ARG A 66 11.58 21.91 -44.89
CA ARG A 66 11.53 20.45 -44.99
C ARG A 66 12.37 19.75 -43.93
N LEU A 67 13.52 20.32 -43.55
CA LEU A 67 14.39 19.80 -42.49
C LEU A 67 13.78 20.00 -41.09
N ILE A 68 13.10 21.13 -40.84
CA ILE A 68 12.44 21.39 -39.55
C ILE A 68 11.23 20.47 -39.37
N ILE A 69 10.42 20.22 -40.41
CA ILE A 69 9.26 19.33 -40.33
C ILE A 69 9.69 17.86 -40.13
N SER A 70 10.79 17.43 -40.75
CA SER A 70 11.33 16.08 -40.55
C SER A 70 12.01 15.90 -39.19
N ALA A 71 12.68 16.93 -38.67
CA ALA A 71 13.22 16.92 -37.31
C ALA A 71 12.10 16.90 -36.25
N LEU A 72 10.99 17.62 -36.46
CA LEU A 72 9.84 17.64 -35.54
C LEU A 72 9.07 16.30 -35.56
N ALA A 73 8.98 15.63 -36.70
CA ALA A 73 8.36 14.30 -36.81
C ALA A 73 9.21 13.20 -36.13
N LEU A 74 10.55 13.29 -36.19
CA LEU A 74 11.45 12.39 -35.46
C LEU A 74 11.41 12.65 -33.94
N LEU A 75 11.25 13.91 -33.52
CA LEU A 75 11.11 14.26 -32.10
C LEU A 75 9.76 13.78 -31.52
N LEU A 76 8.68 13.81 -32.32
CA LEU A 76 7.36 13.31 -31.90
C LEU A 76 7.28 11.77 -31.86
N GLY A 77 8.10 11.07 -32.66
CA GLY A 77 8.21 9.61 -32.61
C GLY A 77 9.04 9.08 -31.43
N CYS A 78 9.80 9.94 -30.76
CA CYS A 78 10.62 9.61 -29.58
C CYS A 78 9.93 9.91 -28.24
N LEU A 79 8.66 10.34 -28.25
CA LEU A 79 7.77 10.18 -27.10
C LEU A 79 7.43 8.69 -26.98
N ALA A 80 8.42 7.95 -26.50
CA ALA A 80 8.32 6.52 -26.26
C ALA A 80 7.04 6.24 -25.44
N PRO A 81 6.28 5.19 -25.77
CA PRO A 81 5.30 4.67 -24.83
C PRO A 81 6.04 4.41 -23.52
N LEU A 82 5.54 5.00 -22.42
CA LEU A 82 5.91 4.59 -21.07
C LEU A 82 5.92 3.05 -21.05
N PRO A 83 6.87 2.40 -20.34
CA PRO A 83 6.94 0.95 -20.31
C PRO A 83 5.54 0.43 -19.97
N ALA A 84 4.90 -0.20 -20.96
CA ALA A 84 3.62 -0.83 -20.75
C ALA A 84 3.89 -1.96 -19.77
N LEU A 85 3.55 -1.71 -18.51
CA LEU A 85 3.70 -2.67 -17.46
C LEU A 85 2.88 -3.90 -17.86
N ALA A 86 3.57 -5.02 -18.10
CA ALA A 86 2.92 -6.27 -18.43
C ALA A 86 1.95 -6.62 -17.29
N ALA A 87 0.72 -6.98 -17.66
CA ALA A 87 -0.31 -7.39 -16.73
C ALA A 87 -1.05 -8.60 -17.28
N PHE A 88 -1.30 -9.59 -16.43
CA PHE A 88 -2.28 -10.63 -16.68
C PHE A 88 -3.66 -10.04 -16.36
N GLU A 89 -4.42 -9.78 -17.41
CA GLU A 89 -5.74 -9.15 -17.29
C GLU A 89 -6.85 -10.18 -17.43
N VAL A 90 -7.77 -10.15 -16.46
CA VAL A 90 -9.04 -10.89 -16.49
C VAL A 90 -10.16 -9.88 -16.72
N PRO A 91 -10.63 -9.69 -17.96
CA PRO A 91 -11.65 -8.69 -18.29
C PRO A 91 -12.99 -8.96 -17.60
N ALA A 92 -13.80 -7.92 -17.46
CA ALA A 92 -15.16 -8.06 -16.95
C ALA A 92 -15.98 -9.08 -17.75
N GLY A 93 -16.81 -9.87 -17.06
CA GLY A 93 -17.62 -10.92 -17.66
C GLY A 93 -16.87 -12.21 -18.02
N THR A 94 -15.55 -12.26 -17.82
CA THR A 94 -14.75 -13.48 -18.02
C THR A 94 -14.52 -14.20 -16.69
N THR A 95 -14.38 -15.52 -16.76
CA THR A 95 -13.95 -16.36 -15.63
C THR A 95 -12.68 -17.10 -16.02
N VAL A 96 -11.64 -16.95 -15.21
CA VAL A 96 -10.39 -17.71 -15.30
C VAL A 96 -10.31 -18.61 -14.08
N SER A 97 -10.11 -19.90 -14.29
CA SER A 97 -9.77 -20.84 -13.22
C SER A 97 -8.30 -21.24 -13.38
N THR A 98 -7.58 -21.34 -12.27
CA THR A 98 -6.22 -21.87 -12.28
C THR A 98 -6.19 -23.39 -12.47
N GLY A 99 -7.29 -24.09 -12.15
CA GLY A 99 -7.40 -25.55 -12.22
C GLY A 99 -6.34 -26.31 -11.40
N GLY A 100 -5.83 -25.73 -10.31
CA GLY A 100 -4.71 -26.31 -9.55
C GLY A 100 -3.32 -26.02 -10.12
N GLY A 101 -3.25 -25.31 -11.25
CA GLY A 101 -2.00 -24.96 -11.93
C GLY A 101 -1.21 -23.84 -11.27
N LEU A 102 -0.02 -23.59 -11.81
CA LEU A 102 0.88 -22.51 -11.39
C LEU A 102 0.97 -21.46 -12.50
N PHE A 103 0.76 -20.20 -12.14
CA PHE A 103 0.92 -19.02 -12.98
C PHE A 103 2.06 -18.18 -12.43
N ASP A 104 3.20 -18.17 -13.11
CA ASP A 104 4.30 -17.25 -12.82
C ASP A 104 4.11 -15.98 -13.64
N LEU A 105 3.92 -14.86 -12.96
CA LEU A 105 3.74 -13.57 -13.62
C LEU A 105 5.06 -12.84 -13.86
N ALA A 106 6.20 -13.35 -13.38
CA ALA A 106 7.53 -12.76 -13.64
C ALA A 106 7.57 -11.23 -13.40
N CYS A 107 7.04 -10.79 -12.26
CA CYS A 107 6.86 -9.38 -11.89
C CYS A 107 5.86 -8.58 -12.74
N ALA A 108 4.94 -9.24 -13.44
CA ALA A 108 3.75 -8.62 -14.02
C ALA A 108 2.65 -8.46 -12.96
N ASP A 109 1.68 -7.61 -13.28
CA ASP A 109 0.53 -7.37 -12.40
C ASP A 109 -0.60 -8.37 -12.70
N LEU A 110 -1.35 -8.75 -11.67
CA LEU A 110 -2.63 -9.44 -11.80
C LEU A 110 -3.76 -8.41 -11.73
N ARG A 111 -4.46 -8.18 -12.84
CA ARG A 111 -5.57 -7.21 -12.91
C ARG A 111 -6.89 -7.94 -13.15
N VAL A 112 -7.81 -7.83 -12.21
CA VAL A 112 -9.06 -8.61 -12.19
C VAL A 112 -10.27 -7.70 -12.25
N ALA A 113 -10.94 -7.68 -13.40
CA ALA A 113 -12.27 -7.09 -13.59
C ALA A 113 -13.38 -8.15 -13.75
N GLY A 114 -13.02 -9.38 -14.14
CA GLY A 114 -13.90 -10.55 -14.14
C GLY A 114 -13.73 -11.40 -12.88
N THR A 115 -13.79 -12.73 -13.02
CA THR A 115 -13.66 -13.69 -11.92
C THR A 115 -12.39 -14.52 -12.07
N VAL A 116 -11.59 -14.63 -11.00
CA VAL A 116 -10.48 -15.59 -10.88
C VAL A 116 -10.85 -16.62 -9.83
N ASN A 117 -10.98 -17.89 -10.22
CA ASN A 117 -11.10 -19.01 -9.29
C ASN A 117 -9.72 -19.61 -9.01
N LEU A 118 -9.32 -19.60 -7.74
CA LEU A 118 -8.00 -20.07 -7.34
C LEU A 118 -7.88 -21.60 -7.31
N ASP A 119 -8.94 -22.36 -7.10
CA ASP A 119 -9.02 -23.83 -7.27
C ASP A 119 -7.75 -24.64 -6.94
N ASN A 120 -7.15 -24.39 -5.76
CA ASN A 120 -5.86 -24.95 -5.29
C ASN A 120 -4.60 -24.57 -6.10
N GLY A 121 -4.74 -23.77 -7.15
CA GLY A 121 -3.64 -23.23 -7.95
C GLY A 121 -2.94 -22.05 -7.30
N GLN A 122 -1.93 -21.55 -8.00
CA GLN A 122 -0.98 -20.57 -7.48
C GLN A 122 -0.70 -19.46 -8.48
N PHE A 123 -0.73 -18.22 -8.00
CA PHE A 123 -0.08 -17.10 -8.67
C PHE A 123 1.21 -16.76 -7.93
N ILE A 124 2.34 -16.77 -8.63
CA ILE A 124 3.65 -16.47 -8.05
C ILE A 124 4.34 -15.31 -8.76
N ASN A 125 5.31 -14.71 -8.08
CA ASN A 125 6.07 -13.54 -8.54
C ASN A 125 5.16 -12.42 -9.08
N VAL A 126 4.00 -12.24 -8.45
CA VAL A 126 3.06 -11.17 -8.83
C VAL A 126 3.63 -9.86 -8.35
N ARG A 127 3.79 -8.86 -9.22
CA ARG A 127 4.25 -7.54 -8.77
C ARG A 127 3.14 -6.80 -8.05
N ALA A 128 1.94 -6.73 -8.60
CA ALA A 128 0.81 -6.13 -7.92
C ALA A 128 -0.49 -6.88 -8.21
N VAL A 129 -1.38 -6.92 -7.24
CA VAL A 129 -2.75 -7.45 -7.39
C VAL A 129 -3.72 -6.28 -7.36
N ASN A 130 -4.50 -6.14 -8.42
CA ASN A 130 -5.50 -5.10 -8.57
C ASN A 130 -6.88 -5.73 -8.83
N ILE A 131 -7.69 -5.86 -7.79
CA ILE A 131 -9.09 -6.28 -7.89
C ILE A 131 -9.91 -5.03 -8.18
N LEU A 132 -10.34 -4.89 -9.43
CA LEU A 132 -11.12 -3.75 -9.90
C LEU A 132 -12.56 -3.85 -9.40
N ALA A 133 -13.30 -2.74 -9.47
CA ALA A 133 -14.73 -2.75 -9.16
C ALA A 133 -15.47 -3.78 -10.04
N GLY A 134 -16.28 -4.64 -9.41
CA GLY A 134 -16.95 -5.76 -10.07
C GLY A 134 -16.09 -7.01 -10.27
N GLY A 135 -14.76 -6.91 -10.07
CA GLY A 135 -13.85 -8.05 -10.11
C GLY A 135 -13.96 -8.91 -8.86
N VAL A 136 -13.76 -10.22 -9.04
CA VAL A 136 -13.82 -11.23 -7.97
C VAL A 136 -12.59 -12.13 -8.04
N ILE A 137 -11.89 -12.28 -6.92
CA ILE A 137 -10.97 -13.40 -6.71
C ILE A 137 -11.61 -14.35 -5.70
N ASN A 138 -11.79 -15.60 -6.10
CA ASN A 138 -12.48 -16.64 -5.34
C ASN A 138 -11.49 -17.71 -4.85
N GLY A 139 -11.24 -17.72 -3.55
CA GLY A 139 -10.40 -18.67 -2.83
C GLY A 139 -11.13 -19.86 -2.23
N SER A 140 -12.40 -20.12 -2.62
CA SER A 140 -13.20 -21.23 -2.07
C SER A 140 -12.55 -22.59 -2.26
N GLY A 141 -11.96 -22.80 -3.43
CA GLY A 141 -11.18 -24.00 -3.73
C GLY A 141 -9.78 -24.03 -3.12
N GLY A 142 -9.42 -23.10 -2.22
CA GLY A 142 -8.05 -22.93 -1.73
C GLY A 142 -7.16 -22.20 -2.75
N GLY A 143 -5.84 -22.30 -2.58
CA GLY A 143 -4.84 -21.71 -3.49
C GLY A 143 -4.01 -20.61 -2.86
N VAL A 144 -2.96 -20.19 -3.57
CA VAL A 144 -1.93 -19.27 -3.06
C VAL A 144 -1.72 -18.10 -4.02
N ILE A 145 -1.63 -16.88 -3.48
CA ILE A 145 -1.17 -15.70 -4.22
C ILE A 145 0.09 -15.17 -3.53
N SER A 146 1.23 -15.25 -4.22
CA SER A 146 2.49 -14.67 -3.76
C SER A 146 2.75 -13.35 -4.46
N VAL A 147 2.60 -12.25 -3.72
CA VAL A 147 2.67 -10.88 -4.22
C VAL A 147 3.88 -10.17 -3.62
N ALA A 148 4.68 -9.54 -4.47
CA ALA A 148 5.80 -8.73 -4.03
C ALA A 148 5.34 -7.32 -3.68
N GLY A 149 4.61 -6.64 -4.55
CA GLY A 149 4.30 -5.22 -4.39
C GLY A 149 2.87 -4.98 -3.91
N ASN A 150 2.16 -4.16 -4.67
CA ASN A 150 0.92 -3.55 -4.20
C ASN A 150 -0.24 -4.55 -4.15
N TRP A 151 -1.16 -4.31 -3.22
CA TRP A 151 -2.46 -4.95 -3.16
C TRP A 151 -3.54 -3.86 -3.14
N SER A 152 -4.46 -3.94 -4.09
CA SER A 152 -5.62 -3.06 -4.17
C SER A 152 -6.89 -3.87 -4.31
N ASN A 153 -7.80 -3.70 -3.35
CA ASN A 153 -9.11 -4.33 -3.39
C ASN A 153 -10.22 -3.28 -3.51
N SER A 154 -10.71 -3.06 -4.73
CA SER A 154 -11.92 -2.28 -5.01
C SER A 154 -13.11 -3.17 -5.43
N GLY A 155 -12.90 -4.47 -5.55
CA GLY A 155 -13.93 -5.47 -5.86
C GLY A 155 -14.16 -6.41 -4.67
N SER A 156 -14.19 -7.72 -4.94
CA SER A 156 -14.40 -8.76 -3.93
C SER A 156 -13.25 -9.76 -3.88
N PHE A 157 -12.74 -10.01 -2.68
CA PHE A 157 -11.83 -11.11 -2.39
C PHE A 157 -12.55 -12.09 -1.47
N ILE A 158 -12.94 -13.25 -1.99
CA ILE A 158 -13.59 -14.32 -1.23
C ILE A 158 -12.50 -15.24 -0.70
N ALA A 159 -12.06 -14.96 0.54
CA ALA A 159 -10.88 -15.59 1.14
C ALA A 159 -10.99 -17.11 1.28
N ALA A 160 -12.06 -17.60 1.90
CA ALA A 160 -12.34 -19.00 2.20
C ALA A 160 -11.11 -19.80 2.71
N ASN A 161 -10.45 -20.60 1.87
CA ASN A 161 -9.30 -21.43 2.25
C ASN A 161 -7.96 -20.94 1.64
N SER A 162 -7.96 -19.78 0.98
CA SER A 162 -6.78 -19.26 0.28
C SER A 162 -5.70 -18.71 1.21
N THR A 163 -4.49 -18.58 0.66
CA THR A 163 -3.35 -17.95 1.34
C THR A 163 -2.77 -16.83 0.49
N VAL A 164 -2.54 -15.66 1.09
CA VAL A 164 -1.85 -14.54 0.43
C VAL A 164 -0.50 -14.33 1.11
N ASN A 165 0.57 -14.43 0.33
CA ASN A 165 1.94 -14.26 0.79
C ASN A 165 2.53 -12.98 0.22
N PHE A 166 2.71 -11.97 1.08
CA PHE A 166 3.49 -10.79 0.77
C PHE A 166 4.98 -11.11 0.94
N ILE A 167 5.70 -11.14 -0.18
CA ILE A 167 7.07 -11.63 -0.26
C ILE A 167 8.10 -10.54 -0.56
N ASP A 168 9.32 -10.80 -0.13
CA ASP A 168 10.49 -10.05 -0.57
C ASP A 168 10.93 -10.51 -1.96
N ASN A 169 10.62 -9.66 -2.93
CA ASN A 169 11.24 -9.71 -4.25
C ASN A 169 11.49 -8.27 -4.70
N THR A 170 12.68 -7.75 -4.40
CA THR A 170 13.06 -6.37 -4.71
C THR A 170 13.19 -6.10 -6.20
N ALA A 171 13.42 -7.14 -7.02
CA ALA A 171 13.40 -7.02 -8.48
C ALA A 171 11.98 -6.74 -9.00
N CYS A 172 10.95 -7.28 -8.33
CA CYS A 172 9.55 -6.95 -8.66
C CYS A 172 9.08 -5.64 -8.03
N ALA A 173 9.28 -5.49 -6.72
CA ALA A 173 8.82 -4.33 -5.96
C ALA A 173 9.60 -4.16 -4.64
N PRO A 174 10.34 -3.06 -4.45
CA PRO A 174 11.10 -2.82 -3.22
C PRO A 174 10.22 -2.40 -2.03
N ALA A 175 9.01 -1.92 -2.28
CA ALA A 175 8.01 -1.54 -1.29
C ALA A 175 6.62 -1.99 -1.74
N ALA A 176 5.65 -2.01 -0.83
CA ALA A 176 4.29 -2.43 -1.12
C ALA A 176 3.28 -1.49 -0.45
N THR A 177 2.26 -1.08 -1.21
CA THR A 177 1.08 -0.38 -0.68
C THR A 177 -0.12 -1.32 -0.68
N ILE A 178 -0.79 -1.43 0.46
CA ILE A 178 -2.03 -2.20 0.63
C ILE A 178 -3.19 -1.23 0.78
N SER A 179 -4.18 -1.37 -0.08
CA SER A 179 -5.32 -0.46 -0.19
C SER A 179 -6.64 -1.21 -0.35
N GLY A 180 -7.72 -0.56 0.08
CA GLY A 180 -9.03 -1.19 0.23
C GLY A 180 -9.10 -2.07 1.48
N ASN A 181 -10.31 -2.55 1.78
CA ASN A 181 -10.52 -3.48 2.87
C ASN A 181 -10.50 -4.90 2.32
N THR A 182 -9.73 -5.79 2.94
CA THR A 182 -9.66 -7.19 2.52
C THR A 182 -9.73 -8.09 3.74
N SER A 183 -10.55 -9.15 3.63
CA SER A 183 -10.58 -10.24 4.60
C SER A 183 -9.77 -11.40 4.04
N PHE A 184 -8.65 -11.72 4.68
CA PHE A 184 -7.77 -12.83 4.31
C PHE A 184 -8.11 -14.07 5.13
N ALA A 185 -8.10 -15.24 4.49
CA ALA A 185 -8.19 -16.51 5.19
C ALA A 185 -6.87 -16.80 5.90
N ASN A 186 -5.76 -16.81 5.16
CA ASN A 186 -4.41 -16.80 5.71
C ASN A 186 -3.58 -15.73 5.00
N VAL A 187 -2.80 -14.98 5.77
CA VAL A 187 -1.91 -13.95 5.22
C VAL A 187 -0.55 -14.00 5.88
N SER A 188 0.50 -13.85 5.07
CA SER A 188 1.86 -13.68 5.55
C SER A 188 2.50 -12.41 5.00
N PHE A 189 3.26 -11.72 5.85
CA PHE A 189 4.16 -10.63 5.49
C PHE A 189 5.57 -11.05 5.90
N ALA A 190 6.39 -11.45 4.93
CA ALA A 190 7.72 -11.95 5.19
C ALA A 190 8.75 -11.07 4.49
N SER A 191 9.74 -10.61 5.25
CA SER A 191 10.86 -9.85 4.72
C SER A 191 12.16 -10.15 5.43
N THR A 192 13.19 -10.50 4.67
CA THR A 192 14.57 -10.57 5.16
C THR A 192 15.34 -9.28 4.92
N LEU A 193 14.80 -8.39 4.09
CA LEU A 193 15.42 -7.12 3.67
C LEU A 193 14.82 -5.88 4.37
N GLY A 194 13.89 -6.06 5.32
CA GLY A 194 13.27 -4.95 6.07
C GLY A 194 12.28 -4.14 5.25
N LYS A 195 11.55 -4.80 4.36
CA LYS A 195 10.57 -4.19 3.47
C LYS A 195 9.48 -3.45 4.23
N THR A 196 9.09 -2.31 3.66
CA THR A 196 7.98 -1.50 4.17
C THR A 196 6.69 -1.85 3.45
N TYR A 197 5.68 -2.19 4.25
CA TYR A 197 4.29 -2.38 3.85
C TYR A 197 3.48 -1.19 4.36
N THR A 198 3.02 -0.36 3.44
CA THR A 198 2.24 0.83 3.72
C THR A 198 0.76 0.53 3.53
N PHE A 199 -0.03 0.65 4.59
CA PHE A 199 -1.48 0.44 4.57
C PHE A 199 -2.16 1.80 4.42
N VAL A 200 -3.11 1.92 3.49
CA VAL A 200 -3.87 3.17 3.33
C VAL A 200 -4.60 3.50 4.64
N ALA A 201 -4.42 4.72 5.13
CA ALA A 201 -5.04 5.20 6.36
C ALA A 201 -6.56 4.98 6.34
N GLY A 202 -7.12 4.53 7.47
CA GLY A 202 -8.54 4.19 7.59
C GLY A 202 -8.95 2.85 6.97
N SER A 203 -8.06 2.15 6.25
CA SER A 203 -8.34 0.79 5.78
C SER A 203 -8.32 -0.23 6.92
N THR A 204 -9.04 -1.33 6.73
CA THR A 204 -9.07 -2.46 7.64
C THR A 204 -8.74 -3.75 6.88
N GLN A 205 -7.69 -4.42 7.32
CA GLN A 205 -7.35 -5.77 6.88
C GLN A 205 -7.83 -6.75 7.94
N THR A 206 -8.66 -7.73 7.57
CA THR A 206 -9.18 -8.74 8.49
C THR A 206 -8.46 -10.06 8.27
N MET A 207 -7.92 -10.66 9.33
CA MET A 207 -7.25 -11.96 9.28
C MET A 207 -8.15 -12.99 9.96
N LEU A 208 -8.84 -13.78 9.13
CA LEU A 208 -9.83 -14.76 9.57
C LEU A 208 -9.19 -16.00 10.20
N GLY A 209 -8.10 -16.47 9.60
CA GLY A 209 -7.29 -17.60 10.06
C GLY A 209 -5.91 -17.12 10.51
N GLY A 210 -4.84 -17.54 9.82
CA GLY A 210 -3.47 -17.24 10.22
C GLY A 210 -2.96 -15.86 9.79
N LEU A 211 -2.36 -15.11 10.71
CA LEU A 211 -1.49 -13.96 10.43
C LEU A 211 -0.04 -14.32 10.75
N THR A 212 0.84 -14.30 9.75
CA THR A 212 2.29 -14.41 9.97
C THR A 212 3.00 -13.12 9.58
N VAL A 213 3.82 -12.58 10.45
CA VAL A 213 4.69 -11.43 10.18
C VAL A 213 6.11 -11.80 10.58
N SER A 214 7.05 -11.78 9.65
CA SER A 214 8.41 -12.26 9.88
C SER A 214 9.44 -11.30 9.28
N GLY A 215 10.14 -10.59 10.16
CA GLY A 215 11.35 -9.82 9.85
C GLY A 215 12.63 -10.49 10.39
N THR A 216 13.79 -9.86 10.18
CA THR A 216 15.04 -10.23 10.87
C THR A 216 15.35 -9.24 11.99
N ALA A 217 16.18 -9.63 12.96
CA ALA A 217 16.57 -8.71 14.04
C ALA A 217 17.34 -7.49 13.51
N ALA A 218 18.19 -7.68 12.48
CA ALA A 218 18.95 -6.61 11.85
C ALA A 218 18.07 -5.73 10.94
N MET A 219 17.15 -6.35 10.21
CA MET A 219 16.24 -5.68 9.27
C MET A 219 14.79 -6.06 9.64
N PRO A 220 14.18 -5.38 10.61
CA PRO A 220 12.79 -5.64 10.97
C PRO A 220 11.87 -5.24 9.83
N ILE A 221 10.79 -6.00 9.65
CA ILE A 221 9.75 -5.67 8.67
C ILE A 221 8.96 -4.45 9.17
N VAL A 222 8.64 -3.51 8.28
CA VAL A 222 7.93 -2.28 8.65
C VAL A 222 6.48 -2.36 8.20
N LEU A 223 5.54 -2.21 9.14
CA LEU A 223 4.10 -2.08 8.88
C LEU A 223 3.68 -0.67 9.29
N ALA A 224 3.27 0.14 8.33
CA ALA A 224 2.99 1.56 8.59
C ALA A 224 1.69 2.02 7.92
N SER A 225 0.97 2.93 8.56
CA SER A 225 -0.08 3.70 7.89
C SER A 225 0.49 4.65 6.84
N SER A 226 -0.28 4.94 5.80
CA SER A 226 0.09 5.90 4.76
C SER A 226 0.03 7.36 5.23
N MET A 227 -0.65 7.63 6.35
CA MET A 227 -0.80 8.99 6.89
C MET A 227 -0.52 9.01 8.40
N PRO A 228 0.54 9.72 8.84
CA PRO A 228 0.75 9.96 10.27
C PRO A 228 -0.46 10.65 10.90
N GLY A 229 -0.82 10.26 12.12
CA GLY A 229 -2.01 10.75 12.80
C GLY A 229 -3.28 9.94 12.53
N GLN A 230 -3.27 9.05 11.54
CA GLN A 230 -4.42 8.21 11.19
C GLN A 230 -4.04 6.74 11.16
N TYR A 231 -4.80 5.92 11.89
CA TYR A 231 -4.54 4.49 11.95
C TYR A 231 -4.98 3.77 10.69
N ALA A 232 -4.16 2.81 10.24
CA ALA A 232 -4.65 1.66 9.49
C ALA A 232 -4.86 0.48 10.45
N ASN A 233 -5.83 -0.39 10.15
CA ASN A 233 -6.36 -1.35 11.12
C ASN A 233 -6.11 -2.79 10.70
N PHE A 234 -5.66 -3.61 11.65
CA PHE A 234 -5.65 -5.07 11.53
C PHE A 234 -6.73 -5.64 12.46
N ASN A 235 -7.68 -6.37 11.91
CA ASN A 235 -8.66 -7.12 12.69
C ASN A 235 -8.25 -8.60 12.69
N SER A 236 -7.59 -9.05 13.75
CA SER A 236 -7.12 -10.43 13.84
C SER A 236 -8.04 -11.24 14.73
N ILE A 237 -8.72 -12.22 14.14
CA ILE A 237 -9.59 -13.15 14.86
C ILE A 237 -8.98 -14.55 15.00
N GLY A 238 -8.07 -14.94 14.11
CA GLY A 238 -7.38 -16.23 14.18
C GLY A 238 -5.98 -16.17 14.80
N ALA A 239 -5.21 -17.24 14.59
CA ALA A 239 -3.88 -17.42 15.15
C ALA A 239 -2.86 -16.45 14.54
N GLN A 240 -1.89 -16.03 15.35
CA GLN A 240 -0.85 -15.09 14.92
C GLN A 240 0.55 -15.60 15.26
N ARG A 241 1.51 -15.31 14.38
CA ARG A 241 2.94 -15.50 14.60
C ARG A 241 3.67 -14.28 14.09
N ILE A 242 4.13 -13.43 15.01
CA ILE A 242 4.79 -12.17 14.69
C ILE A 242 6.20 -12.19 15.26
N SER A 243 7.19 -11.81 14.47
CA SER A 243 8.58 -11.67 14.90
C SER A 243 9.27 -10.51 14.17
N ASN A 244 10.07 -9.74 14.92
CA ASN A 244 10.88 -8.63 14.41
C ASN A 244 10.07 -7.62 13.54
N ALA A 245 8.92 -7.18 14.03
CA ALA A 245 8.09 -6.19 13.38
C ALA A 245 8.32 -4.79 13.94
N SER A 246 8.41 -3.81 13.05
CA SER A 246 8.40 -2.39 13.32
C SER A 246 7.06 -1.83 12.87
N VAL A 247 6.30 -1.27 13.80
CA VAL A 247 4.90 -0.88 13.53
C VAL A 247 4.72 0.60 13.81
N ASP A 248 4.06 1.32 12.92
CA ASP A 248 3.81 2.75 13.05
C ASP A 248 2.41 3.17 12.57
N TRP A 249 1.67 3.89 13.40
CA TRP A 249 0.28 4.30 13.17
C TRP A 249 -0.63 3.13 12.75
N MET A 250 -0.48 1.98 13.43
CA MET A 250 -1.36 0.82 13.24
C MET A 250 -2.19 0.56 14.49
N ALA A 251 -3.45 0.19 14.28
CA ALA A 251 -4.33 -0.26 15.34
C ALA A 251 -4.73 -1.73 15.13
N ALA A 252 -4.87 -2.48 16.21
CA ALA A 252 -5.39 -3.83 16.19
C ALA A 252 -6.81 -3.87 16.77
N THR A 253 -7.70 -4.64 16.16
CA THR A 253 -9.01 -5.01 16.69
C THR A 253 -9.13 -6.54 16.75
N GLY A 254 -10.04 -7.04 17.58
CA GLY A 254 -10.06 -8.46 17.95
C GLY A 254 -8.94 -8.77 18.96
N ASN A 255 -8.09 -9.74 18.63
CA ASN A 255 -6.99 -10.15 19.49
C ASN A 255 -5.88 -9.08 19.55
N TRP A 256 -5.21 -8.96 20.71
CA TRP A 256 -3.99 -8.16 20.82
C TRP A 256 -2.92 -8.70 19.90
N LEU A 257 -2.27 -7.84 19.11
CA LEU A 257 -1.23 -8.27 18.18
C LEU A 257 0.16 -8.26 18.81
N ALA A 258 0.98 -9.26 18.48
CA ALA A 258 2.37 -9.39 18.93
C ALA A 258 2.53 -9.31 20.47
N ALA A 259 1.61 -9.91 21.21
CA ALA A 259 1.59 -9.84 22.66
C ALA A 259 2.88 -10.41 23.28
N GLY A 260 3.44 -9.71 24.27
CA GLY A 260 4.72 -10.04 24.91
C GLY A 260 5.98 -9.68 24.11
N LEU A 261 5.84 -9.12 22.90
CA LEU A 261 6.97 -8.64 22.09
C LEU A 261 7.12 -7.11 22.23
N MET A 262 8.25 -6.58 21.77
CA MET A 262 8.49 -5.14 21.72
C MET A 262 8.39 -4.63 20.29
N ASN A 263 7.82 -3.42 20.13
CA ASN A 263 7.88 -2.71 18.87
C ASN A 263 9.32 -2.35 18.52
N ARG A 264 9.77 -2.67 17.29
CA ARG A 264 11.10 -2.28 16.82
C ARG A 264 11.20 -0.79 16.50
N ASN A 265 10.08 -0.11 16.28
CA ASN A 265 10.01 1.35 16.24
C ASN A 265 9.61 1.90 17.62
N LEU A 266 10.59 2.42 18.37
CA LEU A 266 10.37 2.92 19.74
C LEU A 266 9.48 4.17 19.80
N ASN A 267 9.33 4.88 18.68
CA ASN A 267 8.49 6.08 18.58
C ASN A 267 7.17 5.82 17.84
N GLY A 268 6.92 4.57 17.43
CA GLY A 268 5.75 4.21 16.64
C GLY A 268 4.48 4.31 17.48
N ASN A 269 3.49 5.08 17.02
CA ASN A 269 2.21 5.16 17.71
C ASN A 269 1.34 3.97 17.31
N VAL A 270 1.01 3.11 18.26
CA VAL A 270 0.30 1.86 18.00
C VAL A 270 -0.78 1.61 19.04
N LEU A 271 -1.90 1.01 18.62
CA LEU A 271 -3.03 0.71 19.50
C LEU A 271 -3.32 -0.79 19.53
N ARG A 272 -3.36 -1.40 20.72
CA ARG A 272 -3.58 -2.86 20.91
C ARG A 272 -2.53 -3.76 20.23
N TRP A 273 -1.35 -3.21 19.98
CA TRP A 273 -0.14 -3.94 19.61
C TRP A 273 0.80 -4.03 20.81
N PHE A 274 1.55 -5.13 20.91
CA PHE A 274 2.62 -5.33 21.90
C PHE A 274 2.17 -5.26 23.37
N GLY A 275 0.91 -5.61 23.66
CA GLY A 275 0.40 -5.73 25.02
C GLY A 275 0.98 -6.92 25.77
N GLN A 276 0.87 -6.93 27.09
CA GLN A 276 1.05 -8.17 27.86
C GLN A 276 -0.08 -9.12 27.46
N SER A 277 0.23 -10.34 27.06
CA SER A 277 -0.81 -11.32 26.75
C SER A 277 -1.64 -11.56 28.00
N GLU A 278 -2.96 -11.62 27.88
CA GLU A 278 -3.84 -12.04 28.99
C GLU A 278 -3.43 -13.44 29.50
N ALA A 279 -2.80 -14.26 28.66
CA ALA A 279 -2.17 -15.53 29.02
C ALA A 279 -0.92 -15.42 29.93
N GLN A 280 -0.38 -14.22 30.18
CA GLN A 280 0.63 -13.97 31.22
C GLN A 280 0.07 -13.24 32.45
N SER A 281 -1.22 -12.90 32.45
CA SER A 281 -1.95 -12.52 33.67
C SER A 281 -2.55 -13.73 34.41
N GLU A 282 -2.36 -14.94 33.90
CA GLU A 282 -2.49 -16.20 34.64
C GLU A 282 -1.11 -16.78 34.97
N ALA A 283 -0.17 -15.95 35.44
CA ALA A 283 0.57 -16.42 36.59
C ALA A 283 -0.49 -16.57 37.68
N GLN A 284 -1.09 -17.76 37.79
CA GLN A 284 -1.82 -18.13 39.00
C GLN A 284 -0.93 -17.66 40.14
N ILE A 285 -1.41 -16.72 40.92
CA ILE A 285 -0.90 -16.53 42.27
C ILE A 285 -1.24 -17.86 42.91
N VAL A 286 -0.37 -18.88 42.75
CA VAL A 286 -0.29 -19.95 43.72
C VAL A 286 -0.03 -19.17 44.99
N PRO A 287 -0.94 -19.19 45.98
CA PRO A 287 -0.64 -18.59 47.26
C PRO A 287 0.54 -19.40 47.81
N ALA A 288 1.76 -18.97 47.47
CA ALA A 288 2.96 -19.47 48.09
C ALA A 288 2.80 -19.04 49.53
N LEU A 289 2.63 -20.01 50.41
CA LEU A 289 2.68 -19.78 51.85
C LEU A 289 3.96 -18.98 52.09
N SER A 290 3.82 -17.81 52.72
CA SER A 290 4.98 -17.01 53.12
C SER A 290 5.99 -17.89 53.85
N LEU A 291 7.28 -17.57 53.73
CA LEU A 291 8.36 -18.37 54.34
C LEU A 291 8.09 -18.70 55.82
N THR A 292 7.44 -17.79 56.54
CA THR A 292 7.02 -17.96 57.94
C THR A 292 5.97 -19.06 58.12
N THR A 293 4.93 -19.11 57.28
CA THR A 293 3.91 -20.17 57.33
C THR A 293 4.48 -21.52 56.92
N LEU A 294 5.46 -21.55 56.02
CA LEU A 294 6.15 -22.78 55.64
C LEU A 294 6.99 -23.33 56.81
N VAL A 295 7.75 -22.47 57.49
CA VAL A 295 8.51 -22.85 58.70
C VAL A 295 7.58 -23.33 59.81
N LEU A 296 6.43 -22.67 59.99
CA LEU A 296 5.46 -23.05 61.01
C LEU A 296 4.85 -24.44 60.71
N LEU A 297 4.49 -24.72 59.45
CA LEU A 297 4.00 -26.03 59.05
C LEU A 297 5.04 -27.14 59.28
N ILE A 298 6.30 -26.89 58.91
CA ILE A 298 7.41 -27.83 59.12
C ILE A 298 7.59 -28.11 60.62
N SER A 299 7.57 -27.07 61.46
CA SER A 299 7.68 -27.22 62.91
C SER A 299 6.53 -28.04 63.50
N LEU A 300 5.32 -27.89 62.96
CA LEU A 300 4.14 -28.61 63.42
C LEU A 300 4.16 -30.08 63.00
N MET A 301 4.69 -30.40 61.82
CA MET A 301 4.90 -31.78 61.37
C MET A 301 6.02 -32.49 62.17
N ILE A 302 7.11 -31.80 62.47
CA ILE A 302 8.18 -32.34 63.32
C ILE A 302 7.66 -32.55 64.75
N GLY A 303 6.90 -31.60 65.29
CA GLY A 303 6.29 -31.69 66.61
C GLY A 303 5.31 -32.86 66.73
N SER A 304 4.44 -33.06 65.73
CA SER A 304 3.47 -34.17 65.73
C SER A 304 4.15 -35.53 65.57
N GLY A 305 5.18 -35.64 64.74
CA GLY A 305 5.99 -36.85 64.60
C GLY A 305 6.69 -37.27 65.89
N LEU A 306 7.26 -36.30 66.63
CA LEU A 306 7.88 -36.56 67.93
C LEU A 306 6.85 -36.92 69.01
N TRP A 307 5.67 -36.32 68.98
CA TRP A 307 4.58 -36.65 69.92
C TRP A 307 4.03 -38.05 69.70
N LEU A 308 3.85 -38.47 68.45
CA LEU A 308 3.42 -39.84 68.11
C LEU A 308 4.48 -40.88 68.53
N ARG A 309 5.76 -40.59 68.37
CA ARG A 309 6.86 -41.46 68.84
C ARG A 309 6.88 -41.64 70.37
N ARG A 310 6.58 -40.59 71.13
CA ARG A 310 6.48 -40.68 72.60
C ARG A 310 5.29 -41.53 73.06
N LYS A 311 4.17 -41.49 72.33
CA LYS A 311 2.99 -42.32 72.66
C LYS A 311 3.20 -43.82 72.42
N GLN A 312 4.14 -44.21 71.56
CA GLN A 312 4.49 -45.63 71.33
C GLN A 312 5.40 -46.23 72.42
N HIS A 313 5.86 -45.42 73.39
CA HIS A 313 6.75 -45.85 74.48
C HIS A 313 6.13 -45.73 75.87
N LEU A 314 4.80 -45.60 75.97
CA LEU A 314 4.08 -45.74 77.24
C LEU A 314 3.40 -47.12 77.26
N PRO A 315 3.75 -48.01 78.22
CA PRO A 315 3.10 -49.31 78.38
C PRO A 315 1.65 -49.21 78.84
#